data_AF-A0A9P6ZK68-F1
#
_entry.id   AF-A0A9P6ZK68-F1
#
_cell.length_a   1.000
_cell.length_b   1.000
_cell.length_c   1.000
_cell.angle_alpha   90.00
_cell.angle_beta   90.00
_cell.angle_gamma   90.00
#
_symmetry.space_group_name_H-M   'P 1'
#
loop_
_entity.id
_entity.type
_entity.pdbx_description
1 polymer ?
#
loop_
_entity_poly.entity_id
_entity_poly.type
_entity_poly.pdbx_seq_one_letter_code
_entity_poly.pdbx_strand_id
1 'polypeptide(L)'
;MSNTPDKSPAQLYAEKTWLAGSILTGVGYGVVLALFWLFLRSSWHRTRVKDTDYTGNCFFLGYICVMFILGSLFMSSNSQFTQLAFINDRNYPGGPSAWEVEMFSISADEIPNVSFVLADWCSTALMVWRCAIIYRDCGTCPWIILIVLGTMLLGSFVLGILFLYQISSPLSSPYYAAGTAAASWQGGPFYPLP
;
A
#
# COMPACT_ATOMS: atom_id res chain seq x y z
N MET A 1 -25.85 16.27 23.03
CA MET A 1 -24.92 16.42 24.17
C MET A 1 -23.65 15.67 23.83
N SER A 2 -22.63 16.37 23.32
CA SER A 2 -21.36 15.80 22.86
C SER A 2 -20.39 15.72 24.04
N ASN A 3 -20.35 14.59 24.73
CA ASN A 3 -19.41 14.34 25.82
C ASN A 3 -18.03 13.93 25.26
N THR A 4 -17.26 14.90 24.77
CA THR A 4 -15.80 14.75 24.62
C THR A 4 -15.16 16.03 25.11
N PRO A 5 -14.50 16.02 26.28
CA PRO A 5 -13.73 17.17 26.75
C PRO A 5 -12.57 17.39 25.78
N ASP A 6 -12.51 18.58 25.21
CA ASP A 6 -11.33 19.29 24.72
C ASP A 6 -10.26 18.44 24.01
N LYS A 7 -10.62 17.77 22.89
CA LYS A 7 -9.62 17.21 21.97
C LYS A 7 -8.81 18.37 21.36
N SER A 8 -7.49 18.23 21.31
CA SER A 8 -6.66 19.25 20.65
C SER A 8 -7.07 19.35 19.16
N PRO A 9 -7.11 20.56 18.56
CA PRO A 9 -7.50 20.73 17.15
C PRO A 9 -6.66 19.86 16.20
N ALA A 10 -5.40 19.62 16.56
CA ALA A 10 -4.48 18.76 15.81
C ALA A 10 -4.88 17.28 15.88
N GLN A 11 -5.28 16.78 17.05
CA GLN A 11 -5.76 15.39 17.21
C GLN A 11 -7.05 15.15 16.43
N LEU A 12 -8.00 16.09 16.50
CA LEU A 12 -9.23 15.99 15.73
C LEU A 12 -9.00 16.03 14.22
N TYR A 13 -8.03 16.85 13.77
CA TYR A 13 -7.64 16.88 12.36
C TYR A 13 -7.03 15.56 11.92
N ALA A 14 -6.08 15.01 12.68
CA ALA A 14 -5.44 13.72 12.39
C ALA A 14 -6.46 12.57 12.29
N GLU A 15 -7.40 12.48 13.25
CA GLU A 15 -8.47 11.48 13.24
C GLU A 15 -9.36 11.61 11.99
N LYS A 16 -9.70 12.85 11.58
CA LYS A 16 -10.51 13.10 10.38
C LYS A 16 -9.77 12.73 9.10
N THR A 17 -8.50 13.11 8.97
CA THR A 17 -7.70 12.80 7.78
C THR A 17 -7.45 11.31 7.65
N TRP A 18 -7.21 10.61 8.76
CA TRP A 18 -7.04 9.16 8.74
C TRP A 18 -8.31 8.44 8.29
N LEU A 19 -9.48 8.82 8.85
CA LEU A 19 -10.76 8.26 8.44
C LEU A 19 -11.07 8.54 6.96
N ALA A 20 -10.80 9.77 6.49
CA ALA A 20 -10.96 10.12 5.08
C ALA A 20 -10.05 9.29 4.16
N GLY A 21 -8.80 9.03 4.59
CA GLY A 21 -7.86 8.13 3.91
C GLY A 21 -8.40 6.71 3.80
N SER A 22 -8.92 6.14 4.90
CA SER A 22 -9.50 4.79 4.90
C SER A 22 -10.70 4.66 3.94
N ILE A 23 -11.55 5.69 3.86
CA ILE A 23 -12.66 5.74 2.90
C ILE A 23 -12.15 5.81 1.46
N LEU A 24 -11.15 6.67 1.20
CA LEU A 24 -10.56 6.81 -0.13
C LEU A 24 -9.91 5.50 -0.61
N THR A 25 -9.22 4.80 0.30
CA THR A 25 -8.68 3.45 0.06
C THR A 25 -9.78 2.49 -0.39
N GLY A 26 -10.96 2.54 0.22
CA GLY A 26 -12.10 1.72 -0.20
C GLY A 26 -12.61 2.03 -1.60
N VAL A 27 -12.62 3.30 -1.99
CA VAL A 27 -12.93 3.71 -3.38
C VAL A 27 -11.88 3.14 -4.34
N GLY A 28 -10.60 3.22 -3.99
CA GLY A 28 -9.50 2.64 -4.77
C GLY A 28 -9.65 1.13 -4.95
N TYR A 29 -10.01 0.41 -3.89
CA TYR A 29 -10.28 -1.04 -3.96
C TYR A 29 -11.44 -1.37 -4.91
N GLY A 30 -12.47 -0.52 -4.96
CA GLY A 30 -13.58 -0.67 -5.92
C GLY A 30 -13.11 -0.67 -7.39
N VAL A 31 -12.11 0.16 -7.72
CA VAL A 31 -11.49 0.17 -9.06
C VAL A 31 -10.76 -1.14 -9.34
N VAL A 32 -9.99 -1.64 -8.36
CA VAL A 32 -9.28 -2.93 -8.47
C VAL A 32 -10.26 -4.08 -8.70
N LEU A 33 -11.38 -4.10 -7.98
CA LEU A 33 -12.44 -5.09 -8.14
C LEU A 33 -13.07 -5.03 -9.54
N ALA A 34 -13.35 -3.83 -10.05
CA ALA A 34 -13.89 -3.65 -11.40
C ALA A 34 -12.91 -4.15 -12.48
N LEU A 35 -11.62 -3.84 -12.34
CA LEU A 35 -10.57 -4.31 -13.25
C LEU A 35 -10.45 -5.84 -13.23
N PHE A 36 -10.46 -6.44 -12.04
CA PHE A 36 -10.47 -7.90 -11.89
C PHE A 36 -11.66 -8.53 -12.63
N TRP A 37 -12.85 -7.96 -12.48
CA TRP A 37 -14.06 -8.45 -13.13
C TRP A 37 -14.01 -8.33 -14.66
N LEU A 38 -13.49 -7.21 -15.18
CA LEU A 38 -13.26 -7.00 -16.61
C LEU A 38 -12.26 -8.02 -17.18
N PHE A 39 -11.17 -8.31 -16.45
CA PHE A 39 -10.19 -9.30 -16.85
C PHE A 39 -10.78 -10.72 -16.86
N LEU A 40 -11.55 -11.09 -15.83
CA LEU A 40 -12.25 -12.38 -15.80
C LEU A 40 -13.19 -12.54 -16.99
N ARG A 41 -14.00 -11.51 -17.30
CA ARG A 41 -14.90 -11.51 -18.45
C ARG A 41 -14.15 -11.65 -19.77
N SER A 42 -13.05 -10.92 -19.93
CA SER A 42 -12.21 -10.97 -21.13
C SER A 42 -11.58 -12.36 -21.30
N SER A 43 -11.02 -12.93 -20.23
CA SER A 43 -10.44 -14.27 -20.21
C SER A 43 -11.47 -15.35 -20.54
N TRP A 44 -12.67 -15.25 -19.98
CA TRP A 44 -13.78 -16.17 -20.27
C TRP A 44 -14.18 -16.12 -21.75
N HIS A 45 -14.31 -14.92 -22.32
CA HIS A 45 -14.64 -14.75 -23.73
C HIS A 45 -13.53 -15.34 -24.63
N ARG A 46 -12.26 -15.09 -24.28
CA ARG A 46 -11.10 -15.59 -25.02
C ARG A 46 -10.91 -17.10 -24.93
N THR A 47 -11.39 -17.75 -23.87
CA THR A 47 -11.36 -19.21 -23.73
C THR A 47 -12.43 -19.89 -24.59
N ARG A 48 -13.56 -19.21 -24.86
CA ARG A 48 -14.63 -19.71 -25.73
C ARG A 48 -14.30 -19.60 -27.22
N VAL A 49 -13.56 -18.57 -27.61
CA VAL A 49 -13.04 -18.44 -28.98
C VAL A 49 -11.76 -19.26 -29.04
N LYS A 50 -11.75 -20.36 -29.81
CA LYS A 50 -10.74 -21.44 -29.82
C LYS A 50 -9.32 -21.05 -30.30
N ASP A 51 -8.90 -19.80 -30.11
CA ASP A 51 -7.92 -19.13 -30.97
C ASP A 51 -6.72 -18.54 -30.22
N THR A 52 -6.31 -19.08 -29.06
CA THR A 52 -5.11 -18.61 -28.35
C THR A 52 -4.53 -19.68 -27.41
N ASP A 53 -3.19 -19.68 -27.24
CA ASP A 53 -2.42 -20.43 -26.24
C ASP A 53 -3.09 -20.45 -24.85
N TYR A 54 -3.79 -21.55 -24.56
CA TYR A 54 -4.52 -21.77 -23.31
C TYR A 54 -3.61 -21.72 -22.07
N THR A 55 -2.37 -22.18 -22.21
CA THR A 55 -1.38 -22.25 -21.11
C THR A 55 -0.93 -20.85 -20.66
N GLY A 56 -0.66 -19.94 -21.60
CA GLY A 56 -0.28 -18.56 -21.30
C GLY A 56 -1.41 -17.77 -20.63
N ASN A 57 -2.65 -17.91 -21.14
CA ASN A 57 -3.81 -17.26 -20.54
C ASN A 57 -4.10 -17.74 -19.11
N CYS A 58 -3.94 -19.03 -18.82
CA CYS A 58 -4.09 -19.56 -17.46
C CYS A 58 -3.04 -19.00 -16.49
N PHE A 59 -1.78 -18.83 -16.94
CA PHE A 59 -0.74 -18.22 -16.12
C PHE A 59 -1.09 -16.78 -15.72
N PHE A 60 -1.51 -15.95 -16.69
CA PHE A 60 -1.94 -14.58 -16.41
C PHE A 60 -3.18 -14.51 -15.52
N LEU A 61 -4.12 -15.44 -15.71
CA LEU A 61 -5.30 -15.54 -14.86
C LEU A 61 -4.90 -15.82 -13.40
N GLY A 62 -4.00 -16.79 -13.20
CA GLY A 62 -3.44 -17.08 -11.87
C GLY A 62 -2.76 -15.87 -11.25
N TYR A 63 -1.93 -15.15 -12.01
CA TYR A 63 -1.27 -13.92 -11.57
C TYR A 63 -2.29 -12.84 -11.13
N ILE A 64 -3.31 -12.59 -11.93
CA ILE A 64 -4.35 -11.60 -11.62
C ILE A 64 -5.15 -11.99 -10.37
N CYS A 65 -5.43 -13.29 -10.19
CA CYS A 65 -6.07 -13.79 -8.96
C CYS A 65 -5.21 -13.55 -7.72
N VAL A 66 -3.89 -13.81 -7.79
CA VAL A 66 -2.96 -13.53 -6.68
C VAL A 66 -2.96 -12.04 -6.33
N MET A 67 -2.88 -11.17 -7.34
CA MET A 67 -2.98 -9.71 -7.17
C MET A 67 -4.28 -9.28 -6.49
N PHE A 68 -5.40 -9.86 -6.92
CA PHE A 68 -6.70 -9.56 -6.34
C PHE A 68 -6.80 -10.01 -4.88
N ILE A 69 -6.23 -11.18 -4.54
CA ILE A 69 -6.18 -11.66 -3.15
C ILE A 69 -5.35 -10.72 -2.28
N LEU A 70 -4.17 -10.29 -2.74
CA LEU A 70 -3.32 -9.33 -2.01
C LEU A 70 -4.06 -8.00 -1.78
N GLY A 71 -4.74 -7.46 -2.80
CA GLY A 71 -5.55 -6.24 -2.65
C GLY A 71 -6.74 -6.43 -1.69
N SER A 72 -7.35 -7.62 -1.66
CA SER A 72 -8.43 -7.95 -0.73
C SER A 72 -7.93 -8.04 0.71
N LEU A 73 -6.76 -8.66 0.92
CA LEU A 73 -6.10 -8.75 2.23
C LEU A 73 -5.76 -7.35 2.77
N PHE A 74 -5.24 -6.48 1.90
CA PHE A 74 -4.98 -5.07 2.21
C PHE A 74 -6.25 -4.37 2.72
N MET A 75 -7.33 -4.42 1.93
CA MET A 75 -8.57 -3.72 2.27
C MET A 75 -9.26 -4.29 3.52
N SER A 76 -9.29 -5.62 3.64
CA SER A 76 -9.91 -6.29 4.79
C SER A 76 -9.22 -5.91 6.11
N SER A 77 -7.89 -5.95 6.13
CA SER A 77 -7.08 -5.62 7.31
C SER A 77 -7.16 -4.14 7.65
N ASN A 78 -7.08 -3.25 6.65
CA ASN A 78 -7.28 -1.81 6.85
C ASN A 78 -8.66 -1.49 7.45
N SER A 79 -9.72 -2.20 7.01
CA SER A 79 -11.05 -2.03 7.59
C SER A 79 -11.13 -2.50 9.04
N GLN A 80 -10.48 -3.62 9.37
CA GLN A 80 -10.42 -4.13 10.74
C GLN A 80 -9.63 -3.18 11.65
N PHE A 81 -8.48 -2.67 11.19
CA PHE A 81 -7.67 -1.72 11.93
C PHE A 81 -8.45 -0.42 12.21
N THR A 82 -9.17 0.10 11.21
CA THR A 82 -10.05 1.26 11.38
C THR A 82 -11.17 0.97 12.40
N GLN A 83 -11.78 -0.22 12.37
CA GLN A 83 -12.82 -0.60 13.34
C GLN A 83 -12.29 -0.72 14.75
N LEU A 84 -11.10 -1.31 14.94
CA LEU A 84 -10.46 -1.45 16.25
C LEU A 84 -10.26 -0.07 16.89
N ALA A 85 -9.69 0.88 16.16
CA ALA A 85 -9.40 2.20 16.70
C ALA A 85 -10.65 3.07 16.93
N PHE A 86 -11.61 3.09 16.00
CA PHE A 86 -12.75 4.00 16.07
C PHE A 86 -13.97 3.43 16.81
N ILE A 87 -14.10 2.10 16.90
CA ILE A 87 -15.23 1.45 17.57
C ILE A 87 -14.80 0.82 18.89
N ASN A 88 -13.80 -0.07 18.87
CA ASN A 88 -13.46 -0.87 20.06
C ASN A 88 -12.68 -0.06 21.09
N ASP A 89 -11.64 0.65 20.66
CA ASP A 89 -10.71 1.38 21.52
C ASP A 89 -10.88 2.90 21.42
N ARG A 90 -12.11 3.36 21.13
CA ARG A 90 -12.41 4.79 20.95
C ARG A 90 -12.05 5.66 22.16
N ASN A 91 -12.12 5.09 23.36
CA ASN A 91 -11.83 5.76 24.63
C ASN A 91 -10.35 5.68 25.03
N TYR A 92 -9.46 5.25 24.13
CA TYR A 92 -8.02 5.23 24.39
C TYR A 92 -7.50 6.62 24.77
N PRO A 93 -6.58 6.75 25.75
CA PRO A 93 -6.00 8.04 26.10
C PRO A 93 -5.33 8.68 24.88
N GLY A 94 -5.74 9.90 24.52
CA GLY A 94 -5.29 10.59 23.30
C GLY A 94 -6.11 10.31 22.04
N GLY A 95 -7.12 9.43 22.13
CA GLY A 95 -8.05 9.10 21.05
C GLY A 95 -7.50 8.12 20.01
N PRO A 96 -8.29 7.79 18.98
CA PRO A 96 -7.91 6.84 17.93
C PRO A 96 -6.58 7.17 17.21
N SER A 97 -6.22 8.46 17.10
CA SER A 97 -4.96 8.88 16.48
C SER A 97 -3.73 8.55 17.35
N ALA A 98 -3.84 8.58 18.67
CA ALA A 98 -2.77 8.14 19.56
C ALA A 98 -2.68 6.61 19.60
N TRP A 99 -3.84 5.94 19.54
CA TRP A 99 -3.91 4.48 19.46
C TRP A 99 -3.23 3.95 18.19
N GLU A 100 -3.43 4.59 17.03
CA GLU A 100 -2.76 4.22 15.77
C GLU A 100 -1.23 4.18 15.92
N VAL A 101 -0.66 5.18 16.60
CA VAL A 101 0.80 5.31 16.79
C VAL A 101 1.36 4.23 17.71
N GLU A 102 0.68 3.96 18.83
CA GLU A 102 1.15 2.97 19.81
C GLU A 102 0.90 1.53 19.33
N MET A 103 -0.17 1.34 18.57
CA MET A 103 -0.66 0.04 18.17
C MET A 103 -0.31 -0.33 16.71
N PHE A 104 0.66 0.41 16.14
CA PHE A 104 1.16 0.27 14.77
C PHE A 104 1.77 -1.11 14.47
N SER A 105 2.28 -1.83 15.47
CA SER A 105 2.91 -3.15 15.29
C SER A 105 1.92 -4.32 15.39
N ILE A 106 0.60 -4.09 15.51
CA ILE A 106 -0.36 -5.21 15.43
C ILE A 106 -0.36 -5.77 14.01
N SER A 107 -0.50 -7.09 13.90
CA SER A 107 -0.80 -7.81 12.67
C SER A 107 -1.86 -7.17 11.75
N ALA A 108 -2.84 -6.44 12.29
CA ALA A 108 -3.89 -5.77 11.52
C ALA A 108 -3.35 -4.61 10.65
N ASP A 109 -2.26 -3.97 11.08
CA ASP A 109 -1.54 -2.95 10.30
C ASP A 109 -0.36 -3.56 9.53
N GLU A 110 0.25 -4.64 10.01
CA GLU A 110 1.34 -5.30 9.28
C GLU A 110 0.86 -6.02 8.00
N ILE A 111 -0.29 -6.72 8.05
CA ILE A 111 -0.84 -7.44 6.88
C ILE A 111 -1.05 -6.55 5.64
N PRO A 112 -1.66 -5.34 5.74
CA PRO A 112 -1.81 -4.48 4.58
C PRO A 112 -0.45 -4.01 4.05
N ASN A 113 0.48 -3.63 4.92
CA ASN A 113 1.82 -3.24 4.50
C ASN A 113 2.58 -4.38 3.77
N VAL A 114 2.52 -5.60 4.28
CA VAL A 114 3.10 -6.79 3.61
C VAL A 114 2.43 -7.05 2.27
N SER A 115 1.09 -6.98 2.22
CA SER A 115 0.34 -7.20 0.99
C SER A 115 0.66 -6.16 -0.08
N PHE A 116 0.87 -4.91 0.33
CA PHE A 116 1.28 -3.81 -0.54
C PHE A 116 2.67 -4.04 -1.14
N VAL A 117 3.66 -4.41 -0.33
CA VAL A 117 5.03 -4.69 -0.80
C VAL A 117 5.06 -5.88 -1.76
N LEU A 118 4.31 -6.95 -1.46
CA LEU A 118 4.20 -8.10 -2.36
C LEU A 118 3.55 -7.71 -3.71
N ALA A 119 2.50 -6.88 -3.68
CA ALA A 119 1.87 -6.39 -4.90
C ALA A 119 2.82 -5.52 -5.74
N ASP A 120 3.63 -4.67 -5.11
CA ASP A 120 4.65 -3.85 -5.77
C ASP A 120 5.71 -4.71 -6.48
N TRP A 121 6.24 -5.72 -5.78
CA TRP A 121 7.25 -6.63 -6.34
C TRP A 121 6.72 -7.40 -7.53
N CYS A 122 5.52 -7.95 -7.42
CA CYS A 122 4.91 -8.67 -8.52
C CYS A 122 4.58 -7.74 -9.70
N SER A 123 4.16 -6.49 -9.45
CA SER A 123 3.92 -5.48 -10.49
C SER A 123 5.22 -5.15 -11.26
N THR A 124 6.31 -4.93 -10.53
CA THR A 124 7.62 -4.63 -11.13
C THR A 124 8.17 -5.84 -11.88
N ALA A 125 7.99 -7.06 -11.35
CA ALA A 125 8.37 -8.30 -12.04
C ALA A 125 7.60 -8.48 -13.37
N LEU A 126 6.30 -8.18 -13.39
CA LEU A 126 5.50 -8.24 -14.62
C LEU A 126 5.95 -7.18 -15.64
N MET A 127 6.30 -5.97 -15.19
CA MET A 127 6.87 -4.95 -16.08
C MET A 127 8.18 -5.42 -16.73
N VAL A 128 9.10 -5.99 -15.95
CA VAL A 128 10.37 -6.54 -16.46
C VAL A 128 10.10 -7.63 -17.49
N TRP A 129 9.18 -8.56 -17.20
CA TRP A 129 8.82 -9.65 -18.11
C TRP A 129 8.23 -9.14 -19.43
N ARG A 130 7.34 -8.13 -19.38
CA ARG A 130 6.77 -7.50 -20.59
C ARG A 130 7.85 -6.82 -21.42
N CYS A 131 8.74 -6.06 -20.79
CA CYS A 131 9.86 -5.44 -21.49
C CYS A 131 10.77 -6.49 -22.14
N ALA A 132 11.08 -7.58 -21.44
CA ALA A 132 11.90 -8.66 -21.99
C ALA A 132 11.29 -9.30 -23.25
N ILE A 133 9.97 -9.51 -23.28
CA ILE A 133 9.29 -10.07 -24.46
C ILE A 133 9.27 -9.08 -25.63
N ILE A 134 8.88 -7.83 -25.39
CA ILE A 134 8.80 -6.81 -26.45
C ILE A 134 10.17 -6.64 -27.12
N TYR A 135 11.24 -6.58 -26.32
CA TYR A 135 12.57 -6.38 -26.86
C TYR A 135 13.16 -7.61 -27.56
N ARG A 136 12.67 -8.82 -27.25
CA ARG A 136 13.08 -10.04 -27.96
C ARG A 136 12.69 -10.00 -29.44
N ASP A 137 11.57 -9.36 -29.76
CA ASP A 137 11.05 -9.29 -31.13
C ASP A 137 11.60 -8.10 -31.94
N CYS A 138 12.17 -7.08 -31.29
CA CYS A 138 12.61 -5.84 -31.94
C CYS A 138 14.10 -5.79 -32.39
N GLY A 139 14.89 -6.86 -32.20
CA GLY A 139 16.28 -6.95 -32.69
C GLY A 139 17.26 -5.89 -32.15
N THR A 140 16.83 -5.05 -31.19
CA THR A 140 17.63 -4.00 -30.56
C THR A 140 18.30 -4.56 -29.31
N CYS A 141 19.56 -4.22 -29.01
CA CYS A 141 20.26 -4.72 -27.83
C CYS A 141 19.51 -4.34 -26.53
N PRO A 142 18.86 -5.30 -25.83
CA PRO A 142 17.95 -5.00 -24.73
C PRO A 142 18.64 -4.85 -23.38
N TRP A 143 19.96 -5.03 -23.36
CA TRP A 143 20.76 -5.16 -22.16
C TRP A 143 20.65 -3.95 -21.24
N ILE A 144 20.67 -2.72 -21.77
CA ILE A 144 20.61 -1.50 -20.94
C ILE A 144 19.28 -1.41 -20.20
N ILE A 145 18.16 -1.68 -20.88
CA ILE A 145 16.82 -1.54 -20.30
C ILE A 145 16.54 -2.67 -19.32
N LEU A 146 16.96 -3.90 -19.65
CA LEU A 146 16.85 -5.04 -18.73
C LEU A 146 17.71 -4.85 -17.48
N ILE A 147 18.92 -4.27 -17.61
CA ILE A 147 19.76 -3.93 -16.48
C ILE A 147 19.10 -2.85 -15.62
N VAL A 148 18.61 -1.76 -16.22
CA VAL A 148 17.95 -0.68 -15.49
C VAL A 148 16.72 -1.21 -14.73
N LEU A 149 15.83 -1.92 -15.41
CA LEU A 149 14.62 -2.48 -14.77
C LEU A 149 14.97 -3.57 -13.75
N GLY A 150 16.03 -4.36 -13.99
CA GLY A 150 16.54 -5.35 -13.03
C GLY A 150 17.11 -4.69 -11.77
N THR A 151 17.86 -3.60 -11.91
CA THR A 151 18.36 -2.83 -10.76
C THR A 151 17.24 -2.13 -10.00
N MET A 152 16.20 -1.65 -10.69
CA MET A 152 15.00 -1.11 -10.04
C MET A 152 14.28 -2.19 -9.25
N LEU A 153 14.11 -3.39 -9.81
CA LEU A 153 13.50 -4.52 -9.10
C LEU A 153 14.29 -4.87 -7.83
N LEU A 154 15.62 -5.01 -7.93
CA LEU A 154 16.48 -5.26 -6.76
C LEU A 154 16.38 -4.13 -5.73
N GLY A 155 16.34 -2.87 -6.19
CA GLY A 155 16.11 -1.71 -5.35
C GLY A 155 14.79 -1.80 -4.59
N SER A 156 13.68 -2.08 -5.29
CA SER A 156 12.36 -2.28 -4.67
C SER A 156 12.33 -3.46 -3.71
N PHE A 157 13.07 -4.54 -3.97
CA PHE A 157 13.20 -5.66 -3.02
C PHE A 157 13.90 -5.22 -1.73
N VAL A 158 15.05 -4.57 -1.85
CA VAL A 158 15.82 -4.10 -0.69
C VAL A 158 15.02 -3.06 0.10
N LEU A 159 14.45 -2.06 -0.58
CA LEU A 159 13.64 -1.03 0.06
C LEU A 159 12.37 -1.60 0.69
N GLY A 160 11.71 -2.57 0.04
CA GLY A 160 10.54 -3.25 0.58
C GLY A 160 10.86 -4.04 1.85
N ILE A 161 11.98 -4.77 1.88
CA ILE A 161 12.43 -5.50 3.08
C ILE A 161 12.77 -4.51 4.21
N LEU A 162 13.50 -3.43 3.91
CA LEU A 162 13.84 -2.40 4.89
C LEU A 162 12.59 -1.71 5.44
N PHE A 163 11.60 -1.44 4.60
CA PHE A 163 10.32 -0.89 5.00
C PHE A 163 9.58 -1.84 5.95
N LEU A 164 9.46 -3.12 5.59
CA LEU A 164 8.85 -4.14 6.46
C LEU A 164 9.57 -4.27 7.80
N TYR A 165 10.90 -4.20 7.80
CA TYR A 165 11.68 -4.20 9.03
C TYR A 165 11.36 -2.98 9.90
N GLN A 166 11.31 -1.79 9.31
CA GLN A 166 11.04 -0.55 10.05
C GLN A 166 9.64 -0.52 10.69
N ILE A 167 8.63 -1.05 10.00
CA ILE A 167 7.26 -1.05 10.51
C ILE A 167 7.03 -2.10 11.60
N SER A 168 7.74 -3.24 11.53
CA SER A 168 7.64 -4.31 12.53
C SER A 168 8.46 -4.04 13.80
N SER A 169 9.37 -3.05 13.80
CA SER A 169 10.07 -2.65 15.01
C SER A 169 9.39 -1.48 15.73
N PRO A 170 8.82 -1.68 16.94
CA PRO A 170 8.13 -0.63 17.68
C PRO A 170 9.05 0.54 18.09
N LEU A 171 10.37 0.30 18.17
CA LEU A 171 11.40 1.29 18.50
C LEU A 171 11.78 2.21 17.33
N SER A 172 11.38 1.89 16.10
CA SER A 172 11.69 2.68 14.90
C SER A 172 10.42 3.15 14.17
N SER A 173 9.34 3.37 14.91
CA SER A 173 8.07 3.71 14.27
C SER A 173 8.20 5.02 13.45
N PRO A 174 7.66 5.06 12.21
CA PRO A 174 7.75 6.24 11.35
C PRO A 174 7.13 7.50 11.98
N TYR A 175 6.15 7.32 12.87
CA TYR A 175 5.46 8.40 13.57
C TYR A 175 6.40 9.18 14.51
N TYR A 176 7.32 8.50 15.19
CA TYR A 176 8.34 9.18 16.02
C TYR A 176 9.40 9.88 15.17
N ALA A 177 9.82 9.27 14.06
CA ALA A 177 10.77 9.88 13.13
C ALA A 177 10.19 11.15 12.47
N ALA A 178 8.92 11.13 12.04
CA ALA A 178 8.23 12.27 11.47
C ALA A 178 8.08 13.43 12.48
N GLY A 179 7.84 13.13 13.76
CA GLY A 179 7.80 14.12 14.83
C GLY A 179 9.13 14.86 15.02
N THR A 180 10.26 14.13 14.97
CA THR A 180 11.61 14.74 15.07
C THR A 180 11.99 15.55 13.84
N ALA A 181 11.58 15.12 12.63
CA ALA A 181 11.80 15.89 11.41
C ALA A 181 10.96 17.18 11.40
N ALA A 182 9.67 17.12 11.79
CA ALA A 182 8.81 18.29 11.92
C ALA A 182 9.33 19.29 12.96
N ALA A 183 9.87 18.81 14.09
CA ALA A 183 10.50 19.65 15.11
C ALA A 183 11.75 20.38 14.58
N SER A 184 12.51 19.77 13.67
CA SER A 184 13.70 20.40 13.06
C SER A 184 13.36 21.57 12.12
N TRP A 185 12.19 21.55 11.47
CA TRP A 185 11.73 22.65 10.61
C TRP A 185 11.06 23.79 11.39
N GLN A 186 10.55 23.53 12.59
CA GLN A 186 9.97 24.55 13.48
C GLN A 186 11.03 25.26 14.36
N GLY A 187 12.29 24.81 14.32
CA GLY A 187 13.43 25.44 15.01
C GLY A 187 14.18 26.52 14.21
N GLY A 188 13.61 27.06 13.13
CA GLY A 188 14.19 28.20 12.44
C GLY A 188 14.10 29.48 13.29
N PRO A 189 15.15 30.31 13.38
CA PRO A 189 15.16 31.47 14.27
C PRO A 189 14.08 32.46 13.84
N PHE A 190 13.07 32.65 14.70
CA PHE A 190 12.16 33.78 14.63
C PHE A 190 13.00 35.05 14.84
N TYR A 191 13.29 35.77 13.76
CA TYR A 191 13.79 37.15 13.87
C TYR A 191 12.63 38.03 14.38
N PRO A 192 12.81 38.78 15.49
CA PRO A 192 11.83 39.77 15.88
C PRO A 192 11.89 40.92 14.87
N LEU A 193 10.77 41.18 14.18
CA LEU A 193 10.62 42.40 13.38
C LEU A 193 10.40 43.60 14.34
N PRO A 194 10.94 44.79 13.99
CA PRO A 194 10.98 45.98 14.84
C PRO A 194 9.62 46.60 15.14
#